data_AF-A0A3D5UME9-F1
#
_entry.id   AF-A0A3D5UME9-F1
#
_cell.length_a   1.000
_cell.length_b   1.000
_cell.length_c   1.000
_cell.angle_alpha   90.00
_cell.angle_beta   90.00
_cell.angle_gamma   90.00
#
_symmetry.space_group_name_H-M   'P 1'
#
loop_
_entity.id
_entity.type
_entity.pdbx_description
1 polymer ?
#
loop_
_entity_poly.entity_id
_entity_poly.type
_entity_poly.pdbx_seq_one_letter_code
_entity_poly.pdbx_strand_id
1 'polypeptide(L)'
;MKPTKASRKNTQHNPFLKWLILSLIFGLVGLFAVLNIENLAWSSGSVNRQVLLAGISVVVVLVLASVVSLLRANFVYQKKHVIISAFASILPIGVFIMNTMLYIVWFGGK
;
A
#
# COMPACT_ATOMS: atom_id res chain seq x y z
N MET A 1 -13.02 -20.44 -47.21
CA MET A 1 -12.88 -20.81 -45.78
C MET A 1 -12.87 -19.53 -44.94
N LYS A 2 -13.87 -19.33 -44.09
CA LYS A 2 -13.95 -18.16 -43.17
C LYS A 2 -13.10 -18.46 -41.92
N PRO A 3 -12.17 -17.59 -41.51
CA PRO A 3 -11.48 -17.78 -40.24
C PRO A 3 -12.45 -17.58 -39.08
N THR A 4 -12.52 -18.59 -38.22
CA THR A 4 -13.35 -18.69 -37.02
C THR A 4 -12.90 -17.68 -35.96
N LYS A 5 -13.86 -16.95 -35.41
CA LYS A 5 -13.74 -15.92 -34.34
C LYS A 5 -13.35 -16.50 -32.96
N ALA A 6 -12.53 -17.55 -32.90
CA ALA A 6 -12.34 -18.36 -31.69
C ALA A 6 -10.97 -18.22 -31.02
N SER A 7 -10.19 -17.16 -31.32
CA SER A 7 -8.94 -16.89 -30.60
C SER A 7 -8.70 -15.40 -30.35
N ARG A 8 -9.71 -14.73 -29.80
CA ARG A 8 -9.47 -13.57 -28.95
C ARG A 8 -10.03 -13.91 -27.58
N LYS A 9 -9.26 -14.72 -26.83
CA LYS A 9 -9.34 -14.70 -25.36
C LYS A 9 -8.84 -13.33 -24.95
N ASN A 10 -9.76 -12.37 -25.05
CA ASN A 10 -9.60 -11.02 -24.57
C ASN A 10 -9.14 -11.17 -23.14
N THR A 11 -7.95 -10.66 -22.85
CA THR A 11 -7.37 -10.46 -21.52
C THR A 11 -8.37 -9.62 -20.72
N GLN A 12 -9.42 -10.26 -20.20
CA GLN A 12 -10.32 -9.65 -19.25
C GLN A 12 -9.47 -9.41 -18.01
N HIS A 13 -8.98 -8.17 -17.90
CA HIS A 13 -8.36 -7.64 -16.71
C HIS A 13 -9.28 -7.99 -15.54
N ASN A 14 -8.90 -8.98 -14.73
CA ASN A 14 -9.71 -9.34 -13.58
C ASN A 14 -9.67 -8.13 -12.64
N PRO A 15 -10.79 -7.39 -12.49
CA PRO A 15 -10.80 -6.14 -11.75
C PRO A 15 -10.44 -6.37 -10.27
N PHE A 16 -10.73 -7.53 -9.70
CA PHE A 16 -10.23 -7.93 -8.38
C PHE A 16 -8.69 -7.90 -8.34
N LEU A 17 -8.05 -8.56 -9.31
CA LEU A 17 -6.60 -8.63 -9.40
C LEU A 17 -5.98 -7.24 -9.59
N LYS A 18 -6.64 -6.36 -10.35
CA LYS A 18 -6.21 -4.96 -10.53
C LYS A 18 -6.16 -4.22 -9.18
N TRP A 19 -7.22 -4.28 -8.39
CA TRP A 19 -7.28 -3.61 -7.09
C TRP A 19 -6.35 -4.23 -6.05
N LEU A 20 -6.18 -5.56 -6.10
CA LEU A 20 -5.25 -6.28 -5.24
C LEU A 20 -3.79 -5.89 -5.54
N ILE A 21 -3.38 -5.91 -6.82
CA ILE A 21 -2.05 -5.46 -7.23
C ILE A 21 -1.81 -4.01 -6.84
N LEU A 22 -2.81 -3.14 -7.03
CA LEU A 22 -2.69 -1.73 -6.66
C LEU A 22 -2.48 -1.55 -5.16
N SER A 23 -3.19 -2.31 -4.32
CA SER A 23 -2.96 -2.33 -2.88
C SER A 23 -1.55 -2.79 -2.52
N LEU A 24 -1.06 -3.86 -3.15
CA LEU A 24 0.29 -4.37 -2.91
C LEU A 24 1.35 -3.35 -3.31
N ILE A 25 1.18 -2.66 -4.45
CA ILE A 25 2.08 -1.59 -4.89
C ILE A 25 2.11 -0.47 -3.86
N PHE A 26 0.94 0.03 -3.43
CA PHE A 26 0.89 1.08 -2.40
C PHE A 26 1.52 0.64 -1.09
N GLY A 27 1.28 -0.60 -0.68
CA GLY A 27 1.89 -1.17 0.52
C GLY A 27 3.42 -1.25 0.40
N LEU A 28 3.95 -1.72 -0.72
CA LEU A 28 5.39 -1.82 -0.95
C LEU A 28 6.07 -0.45 -1.00
N VAL A 29 5.46 0.52 -1.68
CA VAL A 29 5.95 1.90 -1.70
C VAL A 29 5.91 2.50 -0.30
N GLY A 30 4.85 2.25 0.47
CA GLY A 30 4.75 2.65 1.87
C GLY A 30 5.83 2.03 2.74
N LEU A 31 6.12 0.74 2.56
CA LEU A 31 7.20 0.05 3.27
C LEU A 31 8.56 0.66 2.95
N PHE A 32 8.85 0.87 1.66
CA PHE A 32 10.10 1.49 1.23
C PHE A 32 10.25 2.90 1.83
N ALA A 33 9.18 3.69 1.83
CA ALA A 33 9.17 5.02 2.43
C ALA A 33 9.46 4.95 3.93
N VAL A 34 8.77 4.10 4.70
CA VAL A 34 8.99 3.94 6.14
C VAL A 34 10.42 3.57 6.48
N LEU A 35 11.03 2.66 5.73
CA LEU A 35 12.41 2.20 6.00
C LEU A 35 13.47 3.28 5.70
N ASN A 36 13.16 4.24 4.82
CA ASN A 36 14.14 5.23 4.37
C ASN A 36 13.89 6.64 4.91
N ILE A 37 12.74 6.88 5.55
CA ILE A 37 12.33 8.22 5.98
C ILE A 37 13.28 8.83 7.02
N GLU A 38 13.80 8.02 7.94
CA GLU A 38 14.78 8.51 8.92
C GLU A 38 16.06 8.94 8.22
N ASN A 39 16.58 8.12 7.30
CA ASN A 39 17.78 8.45 6.54
C ASN A 39 17.59 9.75 5.73
N LEU A 40 16.41 9.94 5.12
CA LEU A 40 16.04 11.20 4.47
C LEU A 40 16.01 12.38 5.45
N ALA A 41 15.45 12.20 6.65
CA ALA A 41 15.40 13.23 7.68
C ALA A 41 16.80 13.59 8.24
N TRP A 42 17.77 12.69 8.13
CA TRP A 42 19.17 12.92 8.51
C TRP A 42 20.05 13.51 7.39
N SER A 43 19.52 13.68 6.18
CA SER A 43 20.30 14.14 5.02
C SER A 43 21.03 15.49 5.21
N SER A 44 20.51 16.35 6.08
CA SER A 44 21.12 17.64 6.45
C SER A 44 22.15 17.58 7.59
N GLY A 45 22.54 16.38 8.05
CA GLY A 45 23.45 16.18 9.20
C GLY A 45 22.81 16.37 10.58
N SER A 46 21.53 16.77 10.61
CA SER A 46 20.68 16.84 11.80
C SER A 46 19.27 16.38 11.44
N VAL A 47 18.53 15.89 12.44
CA VAL A 47 17.16 15.40 12.22
C VAL A 47 16.22 16.55 11.86
N ASN A 48 15.82 16.60 10.60
CA ASN A 48 14.76 17.50 10.18
C ASN A 48 13.38 16.91 10.51
N ARG A 49 12.83 17.34 11.66
CA ARG A 49 11.50 16.90 12.13
C ARG A 49 10.37 17.21 11.15
N GLN A 50 10.48 18.27 10.34
CA GLN A 50 9.45 18.60 9.35
C GLN A 50 9.45 17.58 8.19
N VAL A 51 10.63 17.19 7.71
CA VAL A 51 10.77 16.14 6.68
C VAL A 51 10.26 14.81 7.21
N LEU A 52 10.60 14.48 8.47
CA LEU A 52 10.12 13.27 9.12
C LEU A 52 8.58 13.26 9.24
N LEU A 53 7.97 14.37 9.67
CA LEU A 53 6.50 14.49 9.76
C LEU A 53 5.83 14.41 8.39
N ALA A 54 6.41 15.07 7.38
CA ALA A 54 5.90 15.04 6.01
C ALA A 54 5.93 13.61 5.44
N GLY A 55 7.03 12.87 5.62
CA GLY A 55 7.09 11.50 5.13
C GLY A 55 6.17 10.55 5.90
N ILE A 56 6.02 10.70 7.23
CA ILE A 56 5.06 9.91 8.03
C ILE A 56 3.64 10.14 7.47
N SER A 57 3.31 11.39 7.16
CA SER A 57 2.02 11.77 6.57
C SER A 57 1.82 11.13 5.20
N VAL A 58 2.84 11.13 4.33
CA VAL A 58 2.81 10.47 3.02
C VAL A 58 2.58 8.96 3.17
N VAL A 59 3.25 8.31 4.12
CA VAL A 59 3.05 6.88 4.40
C VAL A 59 1.61 6.60 4.86
N VAL A 60 1.03 7.45 5.73
CA VAL A 60 -0.37 7.30 6.14
C VAL A 60 -1.30 7.33 4.93
N VAL A 61 -1.11 8.27 4.01
CA VAL A 61 -1.92 8.35 2.79
C VAL A 61 -1.75 7.10 1.92
N LEU A 62 -0.53 6.58 1.78
CA LEU A 62 -0.27 5.34 1.03
C LEU A 62 -0.93 4.10 1.66
N VAL A 63 -0.86 3.98 2.99
CA VAL A 63 -1.54 2.91 3.74
C VAL A 63 -3.05 3.01 3.54
N LEU A 64 -3.64 4.20 3.70
CA LEU A 64 -5.06 4.42 3.48
C LEU A 64 -5.48 4.06 2.05
N ALA A 65 -4.71 4.49 1.05
CA ALA A 65 -4.96 4.12 -0.35
C ALA A 65 -4.88 2.61 -0.58
N SER A 66 -3.94 1.92 0.07
CA SER A 66 -3.81 0.47 0.02
C SER A 66 -5.03 -0.23 0.64
N VAL A 67 -5.46 0.22 1.83
CA VAL A 67 -6.65 -0.32 2.52
C VAL A 67 -7.92 -0.08 1.71
N VAL A 68 -8.13 1.13 1.19
CA VAL A 68 -9.29 1.46 0.34
C VAL A 68 -9.30 0.58 -0.92
N SER A 69 -8.13 0.31 -1.51
CA SER A 69 -8.03 -0.58 -2.67
C SER A 69 -8.41 -2.02 -2.33
N LEU A 70 -8.00 -2.54 -1.17
CA LEU A 70 -8.41 -3.86 -0.67
C LEU A 70 -9.90 -3.94 -0.38
N LEU A 71 -10.46 -2.93 0.29
CA LEU A 71 -11.89 -2.85 0.57
C LEU A 71 -12.66 -2.84 -0.76
N ARG A 72 -12.24 -2.06 -1.74
CA ARG A 72 -12.85 -2.02 -3.07
C ARG A 72 -12.74 -3.36 -3.81
N ALA A 73 -11.63 -4.08 -3.65
CA ALA A 73 -11.49 -5.44 -4.20
C ALA A 73 -12.53 -6.40 -3.58
N ASN A 74 -12.78 -6.29 -2.27
CA ASN A 74 -13.70 -7.16 -1.54
C ASN A 74 -15.18 -6.82 -1.71
N PHE A 75 -15.55 -5.54 -1.70
CA PHE A 75 -16.94 -5.10 -1.85
C PHE A 75 -17.48 -5.35 -3.26
N VAL A 76 -16.63 -5.27 -4.28
CA VAL A 76 -17.05 -5.41 -5.68
C VAL A 76 -17.03 -6.87 -6.16
N TYR A 77 -16.18 -7.73 -5.59
CA TYR A 77 -15.98 -9.11 -6.10
C TYR A 77 -16.10 -10.15 -4.98
N GLN A 78 -17.36 -10.54 -4.71
CA GLN A 78 -17.87 -11.65 -3.87
C GLN A 78 -16.93 -12.32 -2.84
N LYS A 79 -17.48 -12.56 -1.64
CA LYS A 79 -16.90 -13.16 -0.41
C LYS A 79 -15.87 -14.31 -0.54
N LYS A 80 -15.76 -14.99 -1.69
CA LYS A 80 -14.82 -16.10 -1.93
C LYS A 80 -13.34 -15.68 -1.92
N HIS A 81 -13.02 -14.40 -2.10
CA HIS A 81 -11.64 -13.91 -2.11
C HIS A 81 -11.18 -13.22 -0.81
N VAL A 82 -12.00 -13.29 0.25
CA VAL A 82 -11.70 -12.66 1.55
C VAL A 82 -10.37 -13.15 2.12
N ILE A 83 -10.07 -14.45 2.02
CA ILE A 83 -8.81 -15.02 2.53
C ILE A 83 -7.60 -14.36 1.86
N ILE A 84 -7.60 -14.23 0.53
CA ILE A 84 -6.48 -13.64 -0.22
C ILE A 84 -6.32 -12.16 0.14
N SER A 85 -7.43 -11.43 0.24
CA SER A 85 -7.41 -10.02 0.65
C SER A 85 -6.92 -9.84 2.09
N ALA A 86 -7.22 -10.78 2.98
CA ALA A 86 -6.78 -10.76 4.37
C ALA A 86 -5.26 -10.95 4.44
N PHE A 87 -4.71 -11.91 3.69
CA PHE A 87 -3.26 -12.06 3.55
C PHE A 87 -2.60 -10.82 2.95
N ALA A 88 -3.19 -10.24 1.90
CA ALA A 88 -2.68 -9.01 1.29
C ALA A 88 -2.74 -7.80 2.25
N SER A 89 -3.65 -7.79 3.22
CA SER A 89 -3.77 -6.72 4.23
C SER A 89 -2.65 -6.72 5.27
N ILE A 90 -1.95 -7.84 5.47
CA ILE A 90 -0.83 -7.94 6.42
C ILE A 90 0.24 -6.89 6.11
N LEU A 91 0.50 -6.66 4.83
CA LEU A 91 1.53 -5.74 4.38
C LEU A 91 1.20 -4.27 4.73
N PRO A 92 0.05 -3.68 4.31
CA PRO A 92 -0.29 -2.32 4.71
C PRO A 92 -0.49 -2.17 6.23
N ILE A 93 -0.96 -3.21 6.93
CA ILE A 93 -1.05 -3.18 8.41
C ILE A 93 0.35 -3.11 9.04
N GLY A 94 1.30 -3.93 8.56
CA GLY A 94 2.69 -3.90 9.03
C GLY A 94 3.34 -2.54 8.82
N VAL A 95 3.15 -1.94 7.64
CA VAL A 95 3.62 -0.58 7.33
C VAL A 95 3.00 0.45 8.28
N PHE A 96 1.70 0.33 8.57
CA PHE A 96 1.02 1.21 9.51
C PHE A 96 1.61 1.13 10.93
N ILE A 97 1.87 -0.09 11.41
CA ILE A 97 2.47 -0.31 12.74
C ILE A 97 3.87 0.32 12.81
N MET A 98 4.72 0.04 11.81
CA MET A 98 6.07 0.61 11.75
C MET A 98 6.04 2.14 11.71
N ASN A 99 5.16 2.71 10.87
CA ASN A 99 5.00 4.16 10.77
C ASN A 99 4.50 4.79 12.09
N THR A 100 3.60 4.09 12.80
CA THR A 100 3.11 4.53 14.11
C THR A 100 4.21 4.49 15.15
N MET A 101 5.04 3.44 15.17
CA MET A 101 6.21 3.39 16.07
C MET A 101 7.16 4.56 15.81
N LEU A 102 7.43 4.86 14.53
CA LEU A 102 8.28 5.97 14.14
C LEU A 102 7.72 7.31 14.61
N TYR A 103 6.40 7.52 14.48
CA TYR A 103 5.74 8.70 15.02
C TYR A 103 5.89 8.79 16.56
N ILE A 104 5.63 7.72 17.28
CA ILE A 104 5.72 7.69 18.75
C ILE A 104 7.15 7.98 19.22
N VAL A 105 8.16 7.36 18.63
CA VAL A 105 9.57 7.55 19.01
C VAL A 105 10.01 9.01 18.85
N TRP A 106 9.61 9.67 17.76
CA TRP A 106 10.10 11.01 17.43
C TRP A 106 9.22 12.15 17.97
N PHE A 107 7.94 11.89 18.21
CA PHE A 107 6.94 12.90 18.59
C PHE A 107 6.15 12.59 19.87
N GLY A 108 6.15 11.34 20.36
CA GLY A 108 5.35 10.95 21.54
C GLY A 108 5.97 11.30 22.89
N GLY A 109 7.27 11.60 22.95
CA GLY A 109 8.00 11.97 24.17
C GLY A 109 8.21 13.48 24.37
N LYS A 110 7.47 14.32 23.64
CA LYS A 110 7.50 15.79 23.78
C LYS A 110 6.14 16.33 24.16
#